data_AF-A0A6A6BEP2-F1
#
_entry.id   AF-A0A6A6BEP2-F1
#
_cell.length_a   1.000
_cell.length_b   1.000
_cell.length_c   1.000
_cell.angle_alpha   90.00
_cell.angle_beta   90.00
_cell.angle_gamma   90.00
#
_symmetry.space_group_name_H-M   'P 1'
#
loop_
_entity.id
_entity.type
_entity.pdbx_description
1 polymer ?
#
loop_
_entity_poly.entity_id
_entity_poly.type
_entity_poly.pdbx_seq_one_letter_code
_entity_poly.pdbx_strand_id
1 'polypeptide(L)'
;MVYPERLLIYNAGAGRTAYIGFFKLVTIFIFAGGCLIVAPAVYYDPNSAPWKMPAVLLASTIPMLAISTTTAPFVNSIFLYLPPKARTSQEALLRYARALPPTTRLDLATVSFRGSAKTSGCQLRELRSMPGKRWGIANIERVAVAAPAEAKPAKPTPVDGILKAAQGEGVARPLEKKQKGSKALRRFVELFNEPRNRFYIDPERGSGRSRAPGVVQLVVEQIERNGGGKIHL
;
A
#
# COMPACT_ATOMS: atom_id res chain seq x y z
N MET A 1 24.43 23.85 -1.36
CA MET A 1 23.07 23.46 -1.81
C MET A 1 22.22 23.21 -0.57
N VAL A 2 21.06 23.85 -0.46
CA VAL A 2 20.14 23.63 0.67
C VAL A 2 19.17 22.51 0.29
N TYR A 3 19.09 21.45 1.10
CA TYR A 3 18.15 20.36 0.87
C TYR A 3 16.74 20.75 1.33
N PRO A 4 15.68 20.28 0.62
CA PRO A 4 14.30 20.47 1.07
C PRO A 4 14.03 19.67 2.36
N GLU A 5 13.01 20.08 3.10
CA GLU A 5 12.54 19.35 4.28
C GLU A 5 12.07 17.94 3.93
N ARG A 6 11.35 17.79 2.81
CA ARG A 6 10.92 16.50 2.27
C ARG A 6 11.85 16.08 1.15
N LEU A 7 12.82 15.24 1.48
CA LEU A 7 13.84 14.76 0.54
C LEU A 7 13.42 13.46 -0.14
N LEU A 8 13.36 13.44 -1.47
CA LEU A 8 13.18 12.21 -2.24
C LEU A 8 14.46 11.36 -2.18
N ILE A 9 14.40 10.27 -1.41
CA ILE A 9 15.52 9.34 -1.28
C ILE A 9 15.43 8.19 -2.28
N TYR A 10 14.22 7.70 -2.59
CA TYR A 10 14.04 6.54 -3.46
C TYR A 10 13.00 6.83 -4.53
N ASN A 11 13.25 6.35 -5.74
CA ASN A 11 12.30 6.37 -6.85
C ASN A 11 12.45 5.09 -7.68
N ALA A 12 11.43 4.22 -7.64
CA ALA A 12 11.46 2.95 -8.33
C ALA A 12 11.33 3.05 -9.87
N GLY A 13 11.00 4.24 -10.39
CA GLY A 13 10.82 4.50 -11.81
C GLY A 13 9.41 4.21 -12.31
N ALA A 14 8.99 5.01 -13.29
CA ALA A 14 7.67 4.89 -13.91
C ALA A 14 7.50 3.60 -14.73
N GLY A 15 8.57 3.07 -15.33
CA GLY A 15 8.49 1.86 -16.15
C GLY A 15 8.11 0.61 -15.36
N ARG A 16 8.70 0.42 -14.16
CA ARG A 16 8.44 -0.76 -13.32
C ARG A 16 7.04 -0.73 -12.72
N THR A 17 6.60 0.45 -12.27
CA THR A 17 5.22 0.66 -11.80
C THR A 17 4.20 0.45 -12.92
N ALA A 18 4.49 0.93 -14.14
CA ALA A 18 3.65 0.72 -15.32
C ALA A 18 3.58 -0.76 -15.73
N TYR A 19 4.72 -1.47 -15.76
CA TYR A 19 4.78 -2.90 -16.06
C TYR A 19 3.92 -3.71 -15.08
N ILE A 20 4.07 -3.46 -13.79
CA ILE A 20 3.27 -4.10 -12.75
C ILE A 20 1.78 -3.78 -12.90
N GLY A 21 1.44 -2.53 -13.24
CA GLY A 21 0.07 -2.12 -13.55
C GLY A 21 -0.50 -2.85 -14.78
N PHE A 22 0.30 -2.98 -15.84
CA PHE A 22 -0.08 -3.70 -17.06
C PHE A 22 -0.37 -5.18 -16.79
N PHE A 23 0.50 -5.89 -16.06
CA PHE A 23 0.27 -7.29 -15.70
C PHE A 23 -1.01 -7.49 -14.87
N LYS A 24 -1.32 -6.53 -13.98
CA LYS A 24 -2.60 -6.52 -13.25
C LYS A 24 -3.78 -6.33 -14.18
N LEU A 25 -3.70 -5.44 -15.16
CA LEU A 25 -4.77 -5.26 -16.14
C LEU A 25 -4.98 -6.53 -16.97
N VAL A 26 -3.91 -7.10 -17.51
CA VAL A 26 -3.96 -8.33 -18.33
C VAL A 26 -4.64 -9.48 -17.58
N THR A 27 -4.29 -9.69 -16.32
CA THR A 27 -4.90 -10.75 -15.50
C THR A 27 -6.38 -10.51 -15.19
N ILE A 28 -6.81 -9.25 -15.02
CA ILE A 28 -8.25 -8.91 -14.92
C ILE A 28 -8.96 -9.23 -16.22
N PHE A 29 -8.37 -8.92 -17.39
CA PHE A 29 -8.96 -9.24 -18.68
C PHE A 29 -9.09 -10.75 -18.90
N ILE A 30 -8.07 -11.53 -18.52
CA ILE A 30 -8.12 -13.00 -18.57
C ILE A 30 -9.23 -13.53 -17.66
N PHE A 31 -9.34 -13.02 -16.43
CA PHE A 31 -10.41 -13.41 -15.52
C PHE A 31 -11.79 -13.04 -16.06
N ALA A 32 -11.96 -11.82 -16.59
CA ALA A 32 -13.21 -11.36 -17.15
C ALA A 32 -13.60 -12.16 -18.40
N GLY A 33 -12.67 -12.41 -19.33
CA GLY A 33 -12.93 -13.25 -20.50
C GLY A 33 -13.28 -14.69 -20.13
N GLY A 34 -12.55 -15.27 -19.18
CA GLY A 34 -12.84 -16.61 -18.66
C GLY A 34 -14.24 -16.72 -18.03
N CYS A 35 -14.62 -15.75 -17.20
CA CYS A 35 -15.91 -15.76 -16.49
C CYS A 35 -17.10 -15.32 -17.34
N LEU A 36 -16.93 -14.33 -18.23
CA LEU A 36 -18.03 -13.71 -18.98
C LEU A 36 -18.19 -14.26 -20.41
N ILE A 37 -17.17 -14.89 -20.97
CA ILE A 37 -17.19 -15.40 -22.35
C ILE A 37 -17.07 -16.93 -22.33
N VAL A 38 -15.99 -17.46 -21.75
CA VAL A 38 -15.68 -18.90 -21.84
C VAL A 38 -16.60 -19.74 -20.96
N ALA A 39 -16.79 -19.37 -19.70
CA ALA A 39 -17.64 -20.09 -18.77
C ALA A 39 -19.11 -20.24 -19.25
N PRO A 40 -19.80 -19.17 -19.72
CA PRO A 40 -21.14 -19.34 -20.27
C PRO A 40 -21.14 -20.14 -21.58
N ALA A 41 -20.14 -19.96 -22.47
CA ALA A 41 -20.04 -20.75 -23.70
C ALA A 41 -19.95 -22.26 -23.40
N VAL A 42 -19.17 -22.65 -22.39
CA VAL A 42 -19.06 -24.05 -21.94
C VAL A 42 -20.36 -24.50 -21.26
N TYR A 43 -21.06 -23.65 -20.52
CA TYR A 43 -22.32 -24.03 -19.88
C TYR A 43 -23.45 -24.33 -20.88
N TYR A 44 -23.52 -23.58 -21.98
CA TYR A 44 -24.56 -23.76 -23.01
C TYR A 44 -24.21 -24.82 -24.06
N ASP A 45 -22.98 -25.34 -24.08
CA ASP A 45 -22.58 -26.39 -25.00
C ASP A 45 -23.12 -27.76 -24.54
N PRO A 46 -24.00 -28.42 -25.31
CA PRO A 46 -24.60 -29.70 -24.93
C PRO A 46 -23.60 -30.86 -24.90
N ASN A 47 -22.43 -30.73 -25.55
CA ASN A 47 -21.38 -31.75 -25.54
C ASN A 47 -20.32 -31.52 -24.44
N SER A 48 -20.52 -30.51 -23.60
CA SER A 48 -19.59 -30.19 -22.53
C SER A 48 -19.84 -31.06 -21.29
N ALA A 49 -18.75 -31.51 -20.66
CA ALA A 49 -18.85 -32.22 -19.40
C ALA A 49 -19.11 -31.22 -18.26
N PRO A 50 -19.96 -31.53 -17.27
CA PRO A 50 -20.39 -30.58 -16.23
C PRO A 50 -19.26 -30.06 -15.35
N TRP A 51 -18.11 -30.75 -15.30
CA TRP A 51 -16.92 -30.32 -14.57
C TRP A 51 -16.08 -29.25 -15.31
N LYS A 52 -16.27 -29.08 -16.63
CA LYS A 52 -15.48 -28.13 -17.42
C LYS A 52 -15.77 -26.68 -17.02
N MET A 53 -17.03 -26.35 -16.76
CA MET A 53 -17.42 -25.01 -16.30
C MET A 53 -16.72 -24.58 -15.00
N PRO A 54 -16.79 -25.36 -13.88
CA PRO A 54 -16.07 -24.99 -12.67
C PRO A 54 -14.55 -25.02 -12.85
N ALA A 55 -14.01 -25.90 -13.70
CA ALA A 55 -12.59 -25.90 -14.03
C ALA A 55 -12.14 -24.62 -14.73
N VAL A 56 -12.93 -24.09 -15.69
CA VAL A 56 -12.65 -22.83 -16.38
C VAL A 56 -12.70 -21.64 -15.40
N LEU A 57 -13.68 -21.62 -14.49
CA LEU A 57 -13.78 -20.58 -13.47
C LEU A 57 -12.57 -20.59 -12.53
N LEU A 58 -12.17 -21.77 -12.05
CA LEU A 58 -10.98 -21.92 -11.21
C LEU A 58 -9.71 -21.53 -11.95
N ALA A 59 -9.52 -22.02 -13.19
CA ALA A 59 -8.38 -21.69 -14.04
C ALA A 59 -8.26 -20.17 -14.29
N SER A 60 -9.38 -19.48 -14.46
CA SER A 60 -9.42 -18.03 -14.68
C SER A 60 -9.14 -17.23 -13.41
N THR A 61 -9.52 -17.77 -12.24
CA THR A 61 -9.32 -17.12 -10.93
C THR A 61 -7.88 -17.24 -10.43
N ILE A 62 -7.17 -18.32 -10.78
CA ILE A 62 -5.79 -18.59 -10.33
C ILE A 62 -4.82 -17.45 -10.70
N PRO A 63 -4.72 -16.97 -11.95
CA PRO A 63 -3.86 -15.86 -12.32
C PRO A 63 -4.16 -14.57 -11.54
N MET A 64 -5.45 -14.29 -11.31
CA MET A 64 -5.89 -13.10 -10.56
C MET A 64 -5.49 -13.18 -9.08
N LEU A 65 -5.62 -14.35 -8.46
CA LEU A 65 -5.17 -14.58 -7.09
C LEU A 65 -3.64 -14.50 -7.00
N ALA A 66 -2.93 -15.17 -7.90
CA ALA A 66 -1.48 -15.21 -7.94
C ALA A 66 -0.88 -13.80 -8.08
N ILE A 67 -1.41 -12.96 -8.97
CA ILE A 67 -0.93 -11.59 -9.12
C ILE A 67 -1.30 -10.73 -7.90
N SER A 68 -2.48 -10.93 -7.31
CA SER A 68 -2.95 -10.14 -6.16
C SER A 68 -2.09 -10.36 -4.92
N THR A 69 -1.67 -11.61 -4.70
CA THR A 69 -0.81 -12.01 -3.56
C THR A 69 0.65 -11.62 -3.79
N THR A 70 1.17 -11.80 -5.01
CA THR A 70 2.57 -11.48 -5.33
C THR A 70 2.80 -9.99 -5.47
N THR A 71 1.83 -9.26 -6.02
CA THR A 71 1.97 -7.82 -6.30
C THR A 71 1.54 -6.97 -5.11
N ALA A 72 2.24 -7.15 -3.98
CA ALA A 72 2.29 -6.21 -2.86
C ALA A 72 2.38 -4.74 -3.37
N PRO A 73 1.90 -3.74 -2.62
CA PRO A 73 1.92 -2.35 -3.07
C PRO A 73 3.37 -1.95 -3.36
N PHE A 74 3.66 -1.79 -4.64
CA PHE A 74 4.99 -1.44 -5.08
C PHE A 74 5.25 0.01 -4.67
N VAL A 75 6.36 0.24 -3.96
CA VAL A 75 6.73 1.58 -3.52
C VAL A 75 7.24 2.34 -4.74
N ASN A 76 6.56 3.43 -5.08
CA ASN A 76 6.97 4.31 -6.17
C ASN A 76 8.10 5.24 -5.71
N SER A 77 7.92 5.86 -4.54
CA SER A 77 8.86 6.85 -4.03
C SER A 77 8.88 6.88 -2.52
N ILE A 78 10.04 7.19 -1.93
CA ILE A 78 10.19 7.35 -0.49
C ILE A 78 10.72 8.75 -0.23
N PHE A 79 10.07 9.45 0.68
CA PHE A 79 10.51 10.75 1.13
C PHE A 79 10.94 10.68 2.59
N LEU A 80 12.10 11.27 2.87
CA LEU A 80 12.66 11.42 4.20
C LEU A 80 12.46 12.85 4.68
N TYR A 81 11.91 13.02 5.88
CA TYR A 81 11.84 14.34 6.52
C TYR A 81 13.17 14.66 7.20
N LEU A 82 13.77 15.78 6.83
CA LEU A 82 15.06 16.22 7.33
C LEU A 82 14.93 17.40 8.31
N PRO A 83 15.60 17.35 9.48
CA PRO A 83 15.66 18.49 10.38
C PRO A 83 16.51 19.64 9.77
N PRO A 84 16.33 20.90 10.22
CA PRO A 84 17.12 22.05 9.78
C PRO A 84 18.63 21.81 9.72
N LYS A 85 19.17 21.13 10.74
CA LYS A 85 20.61 20.85 10.85
C LYS A 85 21.15 19.88 9.79
N ALA A 86 20.29 19.02 9.23
CA ALA A 86 20.69 18.04 8.20
C ALA A 86 20.53 18.58 6.77
N ARG A 87 19.95 19.79 6.60
CA ARG A 87 19.67 20.40 5.29
C ARG A 87 20.80 21.27 4.75
N THR A 88 21.82 21.54 5.56
CA THR A 88 22.88 22.52 5.28
C THR A 88 23.92 22.01 4.27
N SER A 89 24.36 20.75 4.39
CA SER A 89 25.37 20.14 3.52
C SER A 89 25.12 18.65 3.31
N GLN A 90 25.73 18.09 2.26
CA GLN A 90 25.67 16.65 1.99
C GLN A 90 26.31 15.82 3.12
N GLU A 91 27.38 16.32 3.73
CA GLU A 91 28.03 15.69 4.87
C GLU A 91 27.12 15.67 6.10
N ALA A 92 26.41 16.78 6.37
CA ALA A 92 25.44 16.85 7.46
C ALA A 92 24.27 15.87 7.23
N LEU A 93 23.82 15.74 5.98
CA LEU A 93 22.81 14.76 5.58
C LEU A 93 23.30 13.33 5.78
N LEU A 94 24.50 12.98 5.30
CA LEU A 94 25.06 11.63 5.45
C LEU A 94 25.32 11.28 6.91
N ARG A 95 25.78 12.24 7.72
CA ARG A 95 25.94 12.05 9.18
C ARG A 95 24.60 11.79 9.85
N TYR A 96 23.57 12.55 9.50
CA TYR A 96 22.21 12.28 9.97
C TYR A 96 21.70 10.91 9.48
N ALA A 97 21.99 10.56 8.22
CA ALA A 97 21.59 9.31 7.60
C ALA A 97 22.22 8.06 8.25
N ARG A 98 23.43 8.18 8.79
CA ARG A 98 24.10 7.08 9.52
C ARG A 98 23.46 6.79 10.87
N ALA A 99 22.90 7.81 11.52
CA ALA A 99 22.33 7.72 12.85
C ALA A 99 20.91 8.30 12.86
N LEU A 100 20.00 7.73 12.06
CA LEU A 100 18.60 8.18 12.05
C LEU A 100 17.96 7.94 13.42
N PRO A 101 17.34 8.96 14.02
CA PRO A 101 16.45 8.76 15.14
C PRO A 101 15.28 7.84 14.75
N PRO A 102 14.82 6.95 15.66
CA PRO A 102 13.68 6.06 15.40
C PRO A 102 12.35 6.82 15.17
N THR A 103 12.28 8.08 15.61
CA THR A 103 11.13 8.98 15.46
C THR A 103 11.08 9.69 14.11
N THR A 104 12.09 9.51 13.26
CA THR A 104 12.18 10.16 11.95
C THR A 104 11.01 9.76 11.08
N ARG A 105 10.35 10.75 10.45
CA ARG A 105 9.20 10.51 9.58
C ARG A 105 9.66 10.15 8.17
N LEU A 106 9.03 9.11 7.63
CA LEU A 106 9.19 8.59 6.27
C LEU A 106 7.82 8.55 5.59
N ASP A 107 7.72 9.14 4.41
CA ASP A 107 6.54 9.04 3.56
C ASP A 107 6.78 8.00 2.47
N LEU A 108 6.01 6.92 2.50
CA LEU A 108 6.02 5.90 1.46
C LEU A 108 4.91 6.22 0.46
N ALA A 109 5.28 6.64 -0.75
CA ALA A 109 4.35 6.78 -1.86
C ALA A 109 4.23 5.44 -2.57
N THR A 110 3.05 4.82 -2.48
CA THR A 110 2.73 3.55 -3.13
C THR A 110 1.74 3.74 -4.26
N VAL A 111 1.83 2.89 -5.30
CA VAL A 111 0.82 2.87 -6.35
C VAL A 111 -0.28 1.90 -5.94
N SER A 112 -1.49 2.44 -5.77
CA SER A 112 -2.67 1.60 -5.54
C SER A 112 -2.99 0.77 -6.77
N PHE A 113 -3.79 -0.28 -6.60
CA PHE A 113 -4.32 -1.08 -7.72
C PHE A 113 -4.99 -0.23 -8.81
N ARG A 114 -5.52 0.95 -8.45
CA ARG A 114 -6.20 1.90 -9.34
C ARG A 114 -5.23 2.90 -10.02
N GLY A 115 -3.92 2.79 -9.81
CA GLY A 115 -2.93 3.73 -10.35
C GLY A 115 -2.79 5.04 -9.57
N SER A 116 -3.66 5.31 -8.58
CA SER A 116 -3.50 6.48 -7.71
C SER A 116 -2.32 6.28 -6.75
N ALA A 117 -1.42 7.27 -6.70
CA ALA A 117 -0.35 7.31 -5.71
C ALA A 117 -0.94 7.65 -4.33
N LYS A 118 -0.88 6.71 -3.39
CA LYS A 118 -1.21 6.95 -1.98
C LYS A 118 0.07 7.15 -1.20
N THR A 119 0.21 8.28 -0.54
CA THR A 119 1.33 8.57 0.36
C THR A 119 0.92 8.18 1.78
N SER A 120 1.70 7.28 2.39
CA SER A 120 1.52 6.86 3.77
C SER A 120 2.68 7.36 4.60
N GLY A 121 2.41 8.28 5.53
CA GLY A 121 3.38 8.73 6.53
C GLY A 121 3.55 7.70 7.64
N CYS A 122 4.79 7.34 7.93
CA CYS A 122 5.19 6.40 8.98
C CYS A 122 6.47 6.87 9.68
N GLN A 123 6.75 6.33 10.85
CA GLN A 123 8.02 6.57 11.54
C GLN A 123 9.00 5.44 11.23
N LEU A 124 10.30 5.73 11.31
CA LEU A 124 11.34 4.71 11.07
C LEU A 124 11.19 3.49 12.00
N ARG A 125 10.78 3.70 13.26
CA ARG A 125 10.50 2.61 14.21
C ARG A 125 9.31 1.72 13.84
N GLU A 126 8.38 2.23 13.04
CA GLU A 126 7.22 1.46 12.56
C GLU A 126 7.62 0.52 11.42
N LEU A 127 8.77 0.75 10.77
CA LEU A 127 9.26 -0.07 9.68
C LEU A 127 10.18 -1.16 10.21
N ARG A 128 9.88 -2.40 9.82
CA ARG A 128 10.73 -3.58 10.09
C ARG A 128 11.07 -4.29 8.78
N SER A 129 12.28 -4.81 8.68
CA SER A 129 12.61 -5.77 7.62
C SER A 129 11.80 -7.05 7.81
N MET A 130 11.25 -7.58 6.73
CA MET A 130 10.61 -8.88 6.71
C MET A 130 11.61 -9.87 6.07
N PRO A 131 12.17 -10.83 6.82
CA PRO A 131 12.98 -11.88 6.22
C PRO A 131 12.09 -12.69 5.28
N GLY A 132 12.58 -12.92 4.05
CA GLY A 132 11.82 -13.42 2.91
C GLY A 132 10.91 -14.60 3.27
N LYS A 133 9.59 -14.37 3.26
CA LYS A 133 8.62 -15.45 3.41
C LYS A 133 8.50 -16.20 2.09
N ARG A 134 8.36 -17.53 2.15
CA ARG A 134 8.33 -18.46 0.99
C ARG A 134 7.37 -18.09 -0.17
N TRP A 135 6.44 -17.15 0.03
CA TRP A 135 5.35 -16.83 -0.92
C TRP A 135 5.05 -15.32 -1.05
N GLY A 136 6.04 -14.44 -0.86
CA GLY A 136 5.82 -12.98 -0.98
C GLY A 136 7.04 -12.20 -1.42
N ILE A 137 6.83 -11.16 -2.24
CA ILE A 137 7.87 -10.26 -2.77
C ILE A 137 8.00 -9.01 -1.89
N ALA A 138 7.48 -8.97 -0.66
CA ALA A 138 7.62 -7.79 0.19
C ALA A 138 8.82 -7.92 1.14
N ASN A 139 9.62 -6.86 1.22
CA ASN A 139 10.87 -6.84 2.00
C ASN A 139 10.72 -6.04 3.31
N ILE A 140 9.76 -5.12 3.37
CA ILE A 140 9.55 -4.25 4.53
C ILE A 140 8.10 -4.35 4.97
N GLU A 141 7.88 -4.48 6.27
CA GLU A 141 6.56 -4.44 6.88
C GLU A 141 6.44 -3.22 7.80
N ARG A 142 5.33 -2.49 7.69
CA ARG A 142 4.93 -1.49 8.66
C ARG A 142 4.18 -2.20 9.78
N VAL A 143 4.80 -2.23 10.94
CA VAL A 143 4.16 -2.65 12.19
C VAL A 143 3.47 -1.43 12.76
N ALA A 144 2.16 -1.53 12.98
CA ALA A 144 1.44 -0.54 13.77
C ALA A 144 2.05 -0.56 15.17
N VAL A 145 2.90 0.41 15.48
CA VAL A 145 3.19 0.75 16.88
C VAL A 145 1.85 1.21 17.41
N ALA A 146 1.34 0.53 18.44
CA ALA A 146 0.10 0.93 19.09
C ALA A 146 0.19 2.43 19.34
N ALA A 147 -0.63 3.21 18.62
CA ALA A 147 -0.76 4.61 18.93
C ALA A 147 -1.12 4.67 20.42
N PRO A 148 -0.47 5.53 21.25
CA PRO A 148 -1.03 5.81 22.56
C PRO A 148 -2.47 6.22 22.29
N ALA A 149 -3.42 5.45 22.83
CA ALA A 149 -4.82 5.43 22.43
C ALA A 149 -5.34 6.84 22.14
N GLU A 150 -5.30 7.25 20.87
CA GLU A 150 -6.00 8.46 20.45
C GLU A 150 -7.47 8.11 20.63
N ALA A 151 -8.05 8.72 21.67
CA ALA A 151 -9.43 8.56 22.02
C ALA A 151 -10.25 8.70 20.74
N LYS A 152 -10.88 7.60 20.33
CA LYS A 152 -11.99 7.65 19.36
C LYS A 152 -12.84 8.84 19.77
N PRO A 153 -13.12 9.82 18.88
CA PRO A 153 -14.00 10.91 19.24
C PRO A 153 -15.26 10.27 19.80
N ALA A 154 -15.58 10.62 21.04
CA ALA A 154 -16.73 10.06 21.73
C ALA A 154 -17.93 10.19 20.80
N LYS A 155 -18.67 9.08 20.61
CA LYS A 155 -19.94 9.14 19.88
C LYS A 155 -20.74 10.31 20.47
N PRO A 156 -21.30 11.22 19.65
CA PRO A 156 -22.11 12.31 20.17
C PRO A 156 -23.19 11.67 21.05
N THR A 157 -23.20 12.07 22.32
CA THR A 157 -24.17 11.54 23.27
C THR A 157 -25.56 12.02 22.86
N PRO A 158 -26.63 11.25 23.13
CA PRO A 158 -27.99 11.58 22.67
C PRO A 158 -28.49 12.97 23.07
N VAL A 159 -27.90 13.56 24.11
CA VAL A 159 -28.19 14.92 24.61
C VAL A 159 -27.79 16.03 23.63
N ASP A 160 -26.73 15.87 22.85
CA ASP A 160 -26.29 16.87 21.86
C ASP A 160 -27.30 17.01 20.71
N GLY A 161 -28.00 15.93 20.40
CA GLY A 161 -29.09 15.92 19.41
C GLY A 161 -30.37 16.60 19.90
N ILE A 162 -30.63 16.59 21.20
CA ILE A 162 -31.80 17.24 21.81
C ILE A 162 -31.57 18.76 21.89
N LEU A 163 -30.35 19.19 22.24
CA LEU A 163 -29.97 20.61 22.23
C LEU A 163 -30.02 21.21 20.81
N LYS A 164 -29.59 20.45 19.80
CA LYS A 164 -29.71 20.84 18.38
C LYS A 164 -31.13 20.78 17.81
N ALA A 165 -32.05 20.03 18.42
CA ALA A 165 -33.45 20.02 18.02
C ALA A 165 -34.25 21.17 18.67
N ALA A 166 -33.79 21.68 19.81
CA ALA A 166 -34.38 22.85 20.48
C ALA A 166 -33.97 24.18 19.79
N GLN A 167 -32.79 24.24 19.19
CA GLN A 167 -32.40 25.32 18.26
C GLN A 167 -32.91 24.96 16.86
N GLY A 168 -34.04 25.53 16.44
CA GLY A 168 -34.80 25.17 15.23
C GLY A 168 -34.09 25.38 13.88
N GLU A 169 -32.96 24.70 13.64
CA GLU A 169 -32.32 24.59 12.33
C GLU A 169 -32.77 23.28 11.66
N GLY A 170 -33.85 23.40 10.87
CA GLY A 170 -34.29 22.34 9.97
C GLY A 170 -33.29 22.11 8.84
N VAL A 171 -32.24 21.33 9.10
CA VAL A 171 -31.36 20.80 8.04
C VAL A 171 -31.99 19.53 7.50
N ALA A 172 -32.53 19.63 6.27
CA ALA A 172 -33.01 18.51 5.49
C ALA A 172 -31.96 17.39 5.45
N ARG A 173 -32.30 16.23 6.04
CA ARG A 173 -31.47 15.02 5.95
C ARG A 173 -31.44 14.55 4.49
N PRO A 174 -30.26 14.45 3.84
CA PRO A 174 -30.17 13.68 2.62
C PRO A 174 -30.47 12.22 2.99
N LEU A 175 -31.37 11.59 2.25
CA LEU A 175 -31.67 10.17 2.37
C LEU A 175 -30.36 9.37 2.19
N GLU A 176 -29.73 8.97 3.30
CA GLU A 176 -28.68 7.95 3.30
C GLU A 176 -29.32 6.66 2.77
N LYS A 177 -29.22 6.44 1.46
CA LYS A 177 -29.42 5.12 0.86
C LYS A 177 -28.36 4.20 1.43
N LYS A 178 -28.73 3.52 2.52
CA LYS A 178 -27.98 2.44 3.15
C LYS A 178 -27.86 1.29 2.13
N GLN A 179 -26.91 1.39 1.21
CA GLN A 179 -26.55 0.29 0.32
C GLN A 179 -26.05 -0.87 1.18
N LYS A 180 -26.97 -1.80 1.45
CA LYS A 180 -26.69 -3.16 1.96
C LYS A 180 -25.94 -3.93 0.86
N GLY A 181 -24.75 -3.49 0.50
CA GLY A 181 -23.80 -4.31 -0.26
C GLY A 181 -23.46 -5.53 0.59
N SER A 182 -23.48 -6.71 -0.01
CA SER A 182 -23.25 -7.99 0.67
C SER A 182 -21.96 -7.91 1.52
N LYS A 183 -21.95 -8.53 2.71
CA LYS A 183 -20.74 -8.58 3.56
C LYS A 183 -19.53 -9.11 2.79
N ALA A 184 -19.75 -10.00 1.82
CA ALA A 184 -18.74 -10.47 0.89
C ALA A 184 -18.19 -9.36 0.00
N LEU A 185 -19.04 -8.51 -0.58
CA LEU A 185 -18.62 -7.36 -1.37
C LEU A 185 -17.85 -6.34 -0.52
N ARG A 186 -18.27 -6.10 0.73
CA ARG A 186 -17.52 -5.23 1.66
C ARG A 186 -16.14 -5.80 1.97
N ARG A 187 -16.04 -7.09 2.29
CA ARG A 187 -14.75 -7.76 2.51
C ARG A 187 -13.87 -7.76 1.25
N PHE A 188 -14.47 -7.92 0.08
CA PHE A 188 -13.75 -7.84 -1.19
C PHE A 188 -13.23 -6.42 -1.41
N VAL A 189 -14.07 -5.39 -1.24
CA VAL A 189 -13.68 -3.98 -1.33
C VAL A 189 -12.63 -3.61 -0.28
N GLU A 190 -12.73 -4.14 0.94
CA GLU A 190 -11.72 -4.00 2.00
C GLU A 190 -10.39 -4.63 1.57
N LEU A 191 -10.40 -5.83 0.99
CA LEU A 191 -9.19 -6.46 0.43
C LEU A 191 -8.49 -5.59 -0.64
N PHE A 192 -9.27 -4.77 -1.36
CA PHE A 192 -8.77 -3.82 -2.36
C PHE A 192 -8.37 -2.45 -1.76
N ASN A 193 -8.86 -2.08 -0.57
CA ASN A 193 -8.69 -0.76 0.02
C ASN A 193 -7.86 -0.74 1.31
N GLU A 194 -7.51 -1.91 1.86
CA GLU A 194 -6.68 -2.03 3.05
C GLU A 194 -5.30 -1.39 2.79
N PRO A 195 -4.78 -0.57 3.72
CA PRO A 195 -3.40 -0.12 3.65
C PRO A 195 -2.52 -1.35 3.79
N ARG A 196 -2.09 -1.91 2.66
CA ARG A 196 -1.20 -3.05 2.61
C ARG A 196 0.10 -2.61 3.32
N ASN A 197 0.28 -3.08 4.55
CA ASN A 197 1.42 -2.75 5.41
C ASN A 197 2.73 -3.40 4.95
N ARG A 198 2.80 -3.94 3.73
CA ARG A 198 3.95 -4.68 3.22
C ARG A 198 4.43 -4.01 1.95
N PHE A 199 5.72 -3.75 1.87
CA PHE A 199 6.33 -2.94 0.85
C PHE A 199 7.53 -3.67 0.25
N TYR A 200 7.72 -3.51 -1.06
CA TYR A 200 8.93 -3.95 -1.73
C TYR A 200 9.78 -2.75 -2.12
N ILE A 201 11.06 -2.83 -1.79
CA ILE A 201 12.07 -1.81 -2.10
C ILE A 201 13.30 -2.54 -2.63
N ASP A 202 13.84 -2.01 -3.72
CA ASP A 202 15.07 -2.46 -4.36
C ASP A 202 16.14 -1.36 -4.22
N PRO A 203 16.96 -1.39 -3.15
CA PRO A 203 17.85 -0.27 -2.79
C PRO A 203 18.96 -0.02 -3.82
N GLU A 204 19.35 -1.02 -4.60
CA GLU A 204 20.42 -0.90 -5.59
C GLU A 204 19.96 -0.21 -6.87
N ARG A 205 18.77 -0.56 -7.38
CA ARG A 205 18.30 -0.05 -8.68
C ARG A 205 17.38 1.16 -8.59
N GLY A 206 16.71 1.41 -7.45
CA GLY A 206 15.73 2.51 -7.32
C GLY A 206 16.31 3.85 -6.84
N SER A 207 17.63 4.02 -6.82
CA SER A 207 18.29 5.26 -6.34
C SER A 207 18.64 6.26 -7.46
N GLY A 208 18.52 5.87 -8.74
CA GLY A 208 19.05 6.62 -9.89
C GLY A 208 18.43 8.01 -10.14
N ARG A 209 17.29 8.34 -9.52
CA ARG A 209 16.69 9.69 -9.54
C ARG A 209 16.61 10.34 -8.15
N SER A 210 17.31 9.78 -7.16
CA SER A 210 17.33 10.34 -5.82
C SER A 210 18.13 11.64 -5.76
N ARG A 211 17.71 12.57 -4.91
CA ARG A 211 18.46 13.81 -4.68
C ARG A 211 19.67 13.61 -3.74
N ALA A 212 19.83 12.41 -3.20
CA ALA A 212 20.91 12.07 -2.28
C ALA A 212 21.27 10.57 -2.42
N PRO A 213 22.20 10.22 -3.33
CA PRO A 213 22.63 8.85 -3.51
C PRO A 213 23.25 8.30 -2.21
N GLY A 214 23.01 7.03 -1.91
CA GLY A 214 23.51 6.34 -0.71
C GLY A 214 22.67 6.52 0.56
N VAL A 215 21.83 7.57 0.67
CA VAL A 215 20.95 7.76 1.85
C VAL A 215 19.94 6.63 1.99
N VAL A 216 19.41 6.11 0.88
CA VAL A 216 18.47 4.96 0.91
C VAL A 216 19.10 3.73 1.54
N GLN A 217 20.36 3.43 1.21
CA GLN A 217 21.06 2.26 1.73
C GLN A 217 21.18 2.34 3.25
N LEU A 218 21.55 3.52 3.77
CA LEU A 218 21.63 3.77 5.21
C LEU A 218 20.25 3.67 5.90
N VAL A 219 19.20 4.18 5.26
CA VAL A 219 17.82 4.06 5.79
C VAL A 219 17.38 2.60 5.81
N VAL A 220 17.63 1.84 4.74
CA VAL A 220 17.28 0.41 4.65
C VAL A 220 18.07 -0.39 5.68
N GLU A 221 19.37 -0.12 5.85
CA GLU A 221 20.21 -0.75 6.87
C GLU A 221 19.65 -0.51 8.28
N GLN A 222 19.16 0.69 8.59
CA GLN A 222 18.52 0.97 9.87
C GLN A 222 17.18 0.22 10.03
N ILE A 223 16.41 0.06 8.95
CA ILE A 223 15.17 -0.76 8.97
C ILE A 223 15.50 -2.24 9.22
N GLU A 224 16.61 -2.73 8.68
CA GLU A 224 17.10 -4.09 8.93
C GLU A 224 17.50 -4.30 10.38
N ARG A 225 18.21 -3.33 10.97
CA ARG A 225 18.54 -3.34 12.41
C ARG A 225 17.29 -3.38 13.28
N ASN A 226 16.21 -2.71 12.88
CA ASN A 226 14.91 -2.75 13.58
C ASN A 226 14.17 -4.09 13.42
N GLY A 227 14.39 -4.80 12.31
CA GLY A 227 13.72 -6.08 12.00
C GLY A 227 14.46 -7.33 12.48
N GLY A 228 15.71 -7.21 12.95
CA GLY A 228 16.50 -8.32 13.48
C GLY A 228 16.98 -9.34 12.43
N GLY A 229 16.79 -9.05 11.13
CA GLY A 229 17.19 -9.92 10.03
C GLY A 229 17.81 -9.15 8.88
N LYS A 230 18.96 -9.63 8.40
CA LYS A 230 19.62 -9.16 7.17
C LYS A 230 18.74 -9.49 5.96
N ILE A 231 18.53 -8.52 5.08
CA ILE A 231 17.91 -8.78 3.77
C ILE A 231 19.02 -9.37 2.91
N HIS A 232 18.98 -10.69 2.69
CA HIS A 232 19.75 -11.30 1.61
C HIS A 232 19.05 -10.92 0.30
N LEU A 233 19.60 -9.92 -0.38
CA LEU A 233 19.24 -9.55 -1.75
C LEU A 233 19.69 -10.64 -2.74
#